data_AF-A0A2M8QGC0-F1
#
_entry.id   AF-A0A2M8QGC0-F1
#
_cell.length_a   1.000
_cell.length_b   1.000
_cell.length_c   1.000
_cell.angle_alpha   90.00
_cell.angle_beta   90.00
_cell.angle_gamma   90.00
#
_symmetry.space_group_name_H-M   'P 1'
#
loop_
_entity.id
_entity.type
_entity.pdbx_description
1 polymer ?
#
loop_
_entity_poly.entity_id
_entity_poly.type
_entity_poly.pdbx_seq_one_letter_code
_entity_poly.pdbx_strand_id
1 'polypeptide(L)'
;MTCNEIALYLESSLGSAFSCDTEAASEGPDVHPEHTLLTLEGYPLSSDALDQPVVHVFPLAAYQSLSEAATERLNTLQNLLASESVPVYAFGASLESLPFLPLYNAGQVFYAQYQKLPFQNGKGIRYLTAFAQDVFPVSNSQLLYTYQGITQDGKYWVAVILPVKHPLLPDDVAAENLPGGLSWEQFEANYPAYINQIAAMLNAQPANSFVPSLEALDSLVTRMQIAP
;
A
#
# COMPACT_ATOMS: atom_id res chain seq x y z
N MET A 1 16.53 15.34 -0.17
CA MET A 1 16.57 15.60 -1.63
C MET A 1 15.17 16.04 -2.06
N THR A 2 15.03 16.74 -3.19
CA THR A 2 13.73 17.27 -3.65
C THR A 2 13.34 16.69 -5.01
N CYS A 3 12.06 16.38 -5.20
CA CYS A 3 11.44 15.91 -6.45
C CYS A 3 10.11 16.65 -6.60
N ASN A 4 10.04 17.65 -7.48
CA ASN A 4 8.92 18.58 -7.57
C ASN A 4 8.51 19.08 -6.16
N GLU A 5 7.27 18.82 -5.74
CA GLU A 5 6.74 19.16 -4.43
C GLU A 5 7.24 18.27 -3.27
N ILE A 6 7.95 17.18 -3.55
CA ILE A 6 8.37 16.18 -2.56
C ILE A 6 9.75 16.52 -2.01
N ALA A 7 9.86 16.73 -0.71
CA ALA A 7 11.12 16.66 0.02
C ALA A 7 11.15 15.38 0.86
N LEU A 8 12.17 14.54 0.66
CA LEU A 8 12.31 13.29 1.41
C LEU A 8 13.75 12.97 1.81
N TYR A 9 13.87 12.08 2.79
CA TYR A 9 15.11 11.46 3.23
C TYR A 9 15.08 9.97 2.89
N LEU A 10 15.96 9.54 1.99
CA LEU A 10 16.07 8.14 1.60
C LEU A 10 17.14 7.46 2.46
N GLU A 11 16.73 6.48 3.25
CA GLU A 11 17.66 5.61 3.97
C GLU A 11 18.36 4.65 3.00
N SER A 12 19.64 4.38 3.22
CA SER A 12 20.43 3.49 2.36
C SER A 12 19.93 2.04 2.34
N SER A 13 19.10 1.65 3.31
CA SER A 13 18.42 0.36 3.37
C SER A 13 17.24 0.26 2.37
N LEU A 14 16.71 1.40 1.93
CA LEU A 14 15.56 1.50 1.03
C LEU A 14 15.96 1.84 -0.41
N GLY A 15 17.21 2.22 -0.66
CA GLY A 15 17.66 2.52 -2.00
C GLY A 15 18.94 3.34 -2.00
N SER A 16 19.44 3.55 -3.21
CA SER A 16 20.67 4.31 -3.47
C SER A 16 20.40 5.70 -4.04
N ALA A 17 19.27 5.86 -4.73
CA ALA A 17 18.83 7.10 -5.36
C ALA A 17 17.31 7.07 -5.59
N PHE A 18 16.78 8.10 -6.24
CA PHE A 18 15.43 8.09 -6.79
C PHE A 18 15.39 8.85 -8.11
N SER A 19 14.47 8.46 -8.98
CA SER A 19 14.06 9.26 -10.14
C SER A 19 12.79 10.05 -9.81
N CYS A 20 12.56 11.11 -10.57
CA CYS A 20 11.43 12.00 -10.37
C CYS A 20 10.82 12.33 -11.73
N ASP A 21 9.55 11.98 -11.91
CA ASP A 21 8.82 12.14 -13.14
C ASP A 21 7.48 12.85 -12.88
N THR A 22 7.02 13.62 -13.86
CA THR A 22 5.63 14.07 -13.91
C THR A 22 4.89 13.13 -14.84
N GLU A 23 4.07 12.27 -14.25
CA GLU A 23 3.27 11.30 -15.00
C GLU A 23 1.98 11.98 -15.48
N ALA A 24 1.70 11.86 -16.78
CA ALA A 24 0.54 12.49 -17.41
C ALA A 24 -0.77 11.89 -16.88
N ALA A 25 -1.87 12.64 -17.01
CA ALA A 25 -3.19 12.13 -16.66
C ALA A 25 -3.58 10.92 -17.51
N SER A 26 -4.29 9.98 -16.89
CA SER A 26 -4.91 8.83 -17.53
C SER A 26 -6.42 8.82 -17.24
N GLU A 27 -7.22 8.61 -18.29
CA GLU A 27 -8.69 8.43 -18.20
C GLU A 27 -9.09 6.97 -18.46
N GLY A 28 -8.11 6.07 -18.53
CA GLY A 28 -8.32 4.64 -18.80
C GLY A 28 -8.72 3.84 -17.56
N PRO A 29 -8.55 2.50 -17.60
CA PRO A 29 -8.78 1.62 -16.44
C PRO A 29 -8.00 2.08 -15.19
N ASP A 30 -6.79 2.60 -15.39
CA ASP A 30 -5.94 3.19 -14.36
C ASP A 30 -6.13 4.71 -14.34
N VAL A 31 -7.33 5.17 -13.96
CA VAL A 31 -7.66 6.60 -13.97
C VAL A 31 -6.91 7.37 -12.88
N HIS A 32 -6.21 8.45 -13.27
CA HIS A 32 -5.54 9.38 -12.37
C HIS A 32 -5.26 10.73 -13.06
N PRO A 33 -5.16 11.85 -12.31
CA PRO A 33 -4.69 13.11 -12.87
C PRO A 33 -3.19 13.06 -13.19
N GLU A 34 -2.71 14.11 -13.83
CA GLU A 34 -1.27 14.40 -13.87
C GLU A 34 -0.76 14.56 -12.43
N HIS A 35 0.37 13.95 -12.12
CA HIS A 35 0.90 13.90 -10.77
C HIS A 35 2.41 13.67 -10.74
N THR A 36 3.03 13.89 -9.58
CA THR A 36 4.43 13.54 -9.37
C THR A 36 4.55 12.05 -9.04
N LEU A 37 5.39 11.36 -9.80
CA LEU A 37 5.82 9.98 -9.56
C LEU A 37 7.29 9.99 -9.18
N LEU A 38 7.62 9.45 -8.01
CA LEU A 38 8.98 9.23 -7.57
C LEU A 38 9.26 7.73 -7.48
N THR A 39 10.30 7.26 -8.15
CA THR A 39 10.71 5.85 -8.14
C THR A 39 11.97 5.67 -7.31
N LEU A 40 11.98 4.72 -6.38
CA LEU A 40 13.17 4.40 -5.59
C LEU A 40 14.13 3.49 -6.36
N GLU A 41 15.35 3.98 -6.59
CA GLU A 41 16.38 3.25 -7.32
C GLU A 41 17.26 2.42 -6.38
N GLY A 42 17.46 1.14 -6.72
CA GLY A 42 18.24 0.21 -5.90
C GLY A 42 17.50 -0.26 -4.66
N TYR A 43 16.17 -0.18 -4.64
CA TYR A 43 15.34 -0.81 -3.62
C TYR A 43 15.60 -2.33 -3.58
N PRO A 44 15.64 -2.96 -2.38
CA PRO A 44 16.15 -4.32 -2.24
C PRO A 44 15.21 -5.44 -2.71
N LEU A 45 13.97 -5.12 -3.10
CA LEU A 45 12.94 -6.10 -3.48
C LEU A 45 12.24 -5.70 -4.78
N SER A 46 11.74 -6.70 -5.49
CA SER A 46 10.76 -6.57 -6.57
C SER A 46 9.42 -7.18 -6.15
N SER A 47 8.34 -6.86 -6.85
CA SER A 47 7.02 -7.45 -6.65
C SER A 47 6.38 -7.75 -8.01
N ASP A 48 5.51 -8.75 -8.05
CA ASP A 48 4.65 -9.02 -9.21
C ASP A 48 3.45 -8.07 -9.27
N ALA A 49 3.08 -7.47 -8.13
CA ALA A 49 1.97 -6.53 -8.03
C ALA A 49 2.38 -5.09 -8.41
N LEU A 50 3.67 -4.81 -8.54
CA LEU A 50 4.16 -3.46 -8.74
C LEU A 50 5.43 -3.47 -9.58
N ASP A 51 5.41 -2.76 -10.71
CA ASP A 51 6.55 -2.67 -11.61
C ASP A 51 7.77 -2.05 -10.91
N GLN A 52 7.57 -1.01 -10.09
CA GLN A 52 8.63 -0.27 -9.40
C GLN A 52 8.19 0.24 -8.02
N PRO A 53 9.08 0.30 -7.01
CA PRO A 53 8.81 0.89 -5.70
C PRO A 53 8.64 2.41 -5.81
N VAL A 54 7.44 2.92 -5.52
CA VAL A 54 7.05 4.29 -5.90
C VAL A 54 6.41 5.10 -4.79
N VAL A 55 6.50 6.42 -4.95
CA VAL A 55 5.72 7.42 -4.23
C VAL A 55 4.96 8.27 -5.25
N HIS A 56 3.65 8.31 -5.14
CA HIS A 56 2.78 9.19 -5.92
C HIS A 56 2.31 10.36 -5.07
N VAL A 57 2.29 11.56 -5.67
CA VAL A 57 1.69 12.76 -5.08
C VAL A 57 0.68 13.35 -6.05
N PHE A 58 -0.60 13.05 -5.82
CA PHE A 58 -1.70 13.47 -6.68
C PHE A 58 -2.31 14.80 -6.21
N PRO A 59 -2.59 15.74 -7.12
CA PRO A 59 -3.45 16.88 -6.82
C PRO A 59 -4.87 16.39 -6.50
N LEU A 60 -5.27 16.51 -5.24
CA LEU A 60 -6.49 15.88 -4.72
C LEU A 60 -7.75 16.40 -5.43
N ALA A 61 -7.83 17.72 -5.64
CA ALA A 61 -8.96 18.33 -6.33
C ALA A 61 -9.12 17.84 -7.78
N ALA A 62 -7.99 17.61 -8.47
CA ALA A 62 -8.01 17.06 -9.83
C ALA A 62 -8.47 15.61 -9.82
N TYR A 63 -7.96 14.80 -8.89
CA TYR A 63 -8.33 13.38 -8.80
C TYR A 63 -9.83 13.21 -8.49
N GLN A 64 -10.36 13.98 -7.53
CA GLN A 64 -11.79 13.95 -7.20
C GLN A 64 -12.69 14.39 -8.36
N SER A 65 -12.20 15.28 -9.22
CA SER A 65 -12.94 15.73 -10.41
C SER A 65 -12.97 14.67 -11.51
N LEU A 66 -11.96 13.79 -11.56
CA LEU A 66 -11.84 12.72 -12.54
C LEU A 66 -12.52 11.41 -12.09
N SER A 67 -12.60 11.15 -10.79
CA SER A 67 -13.05 9.85 -10.27
C SER A 67 -13.89 9.98 -9.00
N GLU A 68 -15.14 9.50 -9.07
CA GLU A 68 -16.01 9.35 -7.90
C GLU A 68 -15.40 8.40 -6.88
N ALA A 69 -14.76 7.32 -7.33
CA ALA A 69 -14.07 6.37 -6.46
C ALA A 69 -12.94 7.05 -5.66
N ALA A 70 -12.20 7.99 -6.25
CA ALA A 70 -11.19 8.77 -5.52
C ALA A 70 -11.83 9.63 -4.40
N THR A 71 -13.02 10.20 -4.64
CA THR A 71 -13.79 10.92 -3.62
C THR A 71 -14.24 9.99 -2.49
N GLU A 72 -14.70 8.79 -2.81
CA GLU A 72 -15.06 7.78 -1.81
C GLU A 72 -13.84 7.38 -0.97
N ARG A 73 -12.68 7.12 -1.59
CA ARG A 73 -11.44 6.80 -0.88
C ARG A 73 -11.01 7.92 0.05
N LEU A 74 -11.16 9.18 -0.35
CA LEU A 74 -10.90 10.33 0.51
C LEU A 74 -11.81 10.36 1.73
N ASN A 75 -13.12 10.18 1.54
CA ASN A 75 -14.09 10.18 2.63
C ASN A 75 -13.77 9.05 3.62
N THR A 76 -13.46 7.84 3.14
CA THR A 76 -13.07 6.72 3.98
C THR A 76 -11.77 7.01 4.73
N LEU A 77 -10.74 7.58 4.09
CA LEU A 77 -9.49 7.94 4.76
C LEU A 77 -9.73 8.97 5.86
N GLN A 78 -10.50 10.02 5.59
CA GLN A 78 -10.81 11.05 6.60
C GLN A 78 -11.56 10.47 7.80
N ASN A 79 -12.52 9.56 7.56
CA ASN A 79 -13.23 8.86 8.62
C ASN A 79 -12.29 7.98 9.46
N LEU A 80 -11.40 7.23 8.83
CA LEU A 80 -10.39 6.42 9.52
C LEU A 80 -9.45 7.29 10.36
N LEU A 81 -9.00 8.42 9.82
CA LEU A 81 -8.14 9.36 10.53
C LEU A 81 -8.84 10.00 11.73
N ALA A 82 -10.15 10.24 11.67
CA ALA A 82 -10.95 10.77 12.77
C ALA A 82 -11.36 9.72 13.82
N SER A 83 -11.38 8.44 13.46
CA SER A 83 -11.83 7.33 14.34
C SER A 83 -10.77 6.92 15.37
N GLU A 84 -11.09 6.88 16.66
CA GLU A 84 -10.19 6.31 17.68
C GLU A 84 -10.04 4.77 17.56
N SER A 85 -10.99 4.11 16.91
CA SER A 85 -10.95 2.67 16.68
C SER A 85 -9.92 2.30 15.61
N VAL A 86 -9.14 1.25 15.89
CA VAL A 86 -8.25 0.60 14.92
C VAL A 86 -9.06 -0.44 14.13
N PRO A 87 -9.16 -0.33 12.80
CA PRO A 87 -9.81 -1.36 12.00
C PRO A 87 -9.03 -2.67 12.08
N VAL A 88 -9.75 -3.79 12.21
CA VAL A 88 -9.21 -5.14 12.18
C VAL A 88 -9.84 -5.83 10.99
N TYR A 89 -9.00 -6.36 10.09
CA TYR A 89 -9.48 -7.07 8.92
C TYR A 89 -10.28 -8.31 9.34
N ALA A 90 -11.41 -8.50 8.69
CA ALA A 90 -12.17 -9.74 8.71
C ALA A 90 -12.82 -9.93 7.34
N PHE A 91 -12.64 -11.12 6.76
CA PHE A 91 -13.22 -11.49 5.48
C PHE A 91 -14.75 -11.31 5.52
N GLY A 92 -15.32 -10.67 4.49
CA GLY A 92 -16.74 -10.34 4.38
C GLY A 92 -17.26 -9.27 5.34
N ALA A 93 -16.38 -8.56 6.07
CA ALA A 93 -16.78 -7.44 6.92
C ALA A 93 -17.16 -6.20 6.11
N SER A 94 -17.89 -5.27 6.73
CA SER A 94 -18.28 -4.01 6.07
C SER A 94 -17.09 -3.14 5.65
N LEU A 95 -15.96 -3.25 6.34
CA LEU A 95 -14.69 -2.64 5.99
C LEU A 95 -13.64 -3.72 5.70
N GLU A 96 -13.87 -4.45 4.62
CA GLU A 96 -12.95 -5.47 4.11
C GLU A 96 -11.77 -4.87 3.31
N SER A 97 -11.88 -3.60 2.88
CA SER A 97 -10.79 -2.87 2.23
C SER A 97 -10.54 -1.49 2.85
N LEU A 98 -9.27 -1.08 2.85
CA LEU A 98 -8.82 0.26 3.21
C LEU A 98 -8.66 1.11 1.95
N PRO A 99 -8.71 2.45 2.08
CA PRO A 99 -8.51 3.32 0.94
C PRO A 99 -7.11 3.15 0.36
N PHE A 100 -7.04 3.12 -0.97
CA PHE A 100 -5.82 2.92 -1.74
C PHE A 100 -5.94 3.72 -3.03
N LEU A 101 -4.92 4.52 -3.33
CA LEU A 101 -4.71 5.16 -4.62
C LEU A 101 -3.24 4.95 -5.07
N PRO A 102 -2.96 4.95 -6.39
CA PRO A 102 -3.92 5.02 -7.50
C PRO A 102 -4.89 3.83 -7.52
N LEU A 103 -5.99 3.96 -8.26
CA LEU A 103 -6.94 2.87 -8.40
C LEU A 103 -6.25 1.66 -9.03
N TYR A 104 -6.47 0.50 -8.43
CA TYR A 104 -5.85 -0.74 -8.84
C TYR A 104 -6.94 -1.69 -9.31
N ASN A 105 -6.84 -2.20 -10.54
CA ASN A 105 -7.87 -3.04 -11.14
C ASN A 105 -7.83 -4.49 -10.61
N ALA A 106 -7.73 -4.67 -9.30
CA ALA A 106 -7.78 -5.97 -8.63
C ALA A 106 -8.36 -5.81 -7.22
N GLY A 107 -8.82 -6.91 -6.63
CA GLY A 107 -9.36 -6.91 -5.27
C GLY A 107 -8.25 -6.77 -4.22
N GLN A 108 -8.44 -5.88 -3.24
CA GLN A 108 -7.61 -5.86 -2.05
C GLN A 108 -7.89 -7.13 -1.23
N VAL A 109 -6.89 -7.99 -1.06
CA VAL A 109 -7.08 -9.32 -0.46
C VAL A 109 -7.25 -9.23 1.05
N PHE A 110 -6.43 -8.41 1.71
CA PHE A 110 -6.48 -8.18 3.15
C PHE A 110 -5.82 -6.85 3.51
N TYR A 111 -5.97 -6.42 4.76
CA TYR A 111 -5.05 -5.46 5.35
C TYR A 111 -4.52 -5.98 6.69
N ALA A 112 -3.23 -5.77 6.93
CA ALA A 112 -2.57 -6.15 8.16
C ALA A 112 -1.63 -5.05 8.64
N GLN A 113 -1.19 -5.19 9.90
CA GLN A 113 -0.39 -4.23 10.63
C GLN A 113 -1.03 -2.86 10.46
N TYR A 114 -2.18 -2.49 11.04
CA TYR A 114 -2.81 -1.13 10.89
C TYR A 114 -2.19 -0.06 11.83
N GLN A 115 -2.05 1.20 11.40
CA GLN A 115 -1.52 2.35 12.16
C GLN A 115 -1.76 3.65 11.37
N LYS A 116 -2.11 4.69 12.13
CA LYS A 116 -2.11 6.08 11.65
C LYS A 116 -0.71 6.65 11.79
N LEU A 117 -0.21 7.27 10.74
CA LEU A 117 1.15 7.81 10.71
C LEU A 117 1.11 9.26 10.20
N PRO A 118 1.60 10.24 10.98
CA PRO A 118 1.77 11.61 10.48
C PRO A 118 3.07 11.73 9.66
N PHE A 119 3.12 12.72 8.78
CA PHE A 119 4.36 13.21 8.16
C PHE A 119 4.49 14.72 8.40
N GLN A 120 5.56 15.35 7.92
CA GLN A 120 5.94 16.71 8.32
C GLN A 120 4.80 17.74 8.16
N ASN A 121 3.96 17.57 7.14
CA ASN A 121 2.86 18.49 6.86
C ASN A 121 1.58 17.76 6.43
N GLY A 122 1.30 16.61 7.04
CA GLY A 122 0.06 15.88 6.81
C GLY A 122 -0.06 14.60 7.62
N LYS A 123 -1.03 13.78 7.26
CA LYS A 123 -1.35 12.55 8.00
C LYS A 123 -2.03 11.53 7.11
N GLY A 124 -1.91 10.27 7.51
CA GLY A 124 -2.45 9.16 6.75
C GLY A 124 -2.45 7.88 7.55
N ILE A 125 -2.72 6.79 6.84
CA ILE A 125 -2.62 5.43 7.33
C ILE A 125 -1.54 4.75 6.50
N ARG A 126 -0.62 4.05 7.15
CA ARG A 126 0.09 2.96 6.43
C ARG A 126 -0.75 1.69 6.49
N TYR A 127 -0.36 0.57 5.88
CA TYR A 127 -0.78 -0.82 6.15
C TYR A 127 -0.07 -1.78 5.20
N LEU A 128 -0.12 -3.08 5.51
CA LEU A 128 0.32 -4.14 4.63
C LEU A 128 -0.87 -4.74 3.89
N THR A 129 -0.71 -5.04 2.61
CA THR A 129 -1.78 -5.59 1.76
C THR A 129 -1.19 -6.43 0.62
N ALA A 130 -2.07 -7.19 -0.05
CA ALA A 130 -1.82 -7.76 -1.37
C ALA A 130 -3.07 -7.52 -2.25
N PHE A 131 -2.89 -7.62 -3.56
CA PHE A 131 -3.98 -7.51 -4.54
C PHE A 131 -4.05 -8.77 -5.40
N ALA A 132 -5.26 -9.23 -5.71
CA ALA A 132 -5.48 -10.40 -6.55
C ALA A 132 -6.77 -10.27 -7.39
N GLN A 133 -6.77 -10.91 -8.55
CA GLN A 133 -7.95 -11.02 -9.43
C GLN A 133 -8.87 -12.17 -9.05
N ASP A 134 -8.32 -13.18 -8.37
CA ASP A 134 -9.00 -14.42 -8.02
C ASP A 134 -8.45 -14.97 -6.70
N VAL A 135 -9.04 -16.06 -6.23
CA VAL A 135 -8.58 -16.84 -5.08
C VAL A 135 -7.18 -17.38 -5.36
N PHE A 136 -6.19 -16.89 -4.62
CA PHE A 136 -4.81 -17.33 -4.73
C PHE A 136 -4.07 -17.28 -3.38
N PRO A 137 -3.13 -18.20 -3.12
CA PRO A 137 -2.31 -18.12 -1.92
C PRO A 137 -1.46 -16.86 -1.86
N VAL A 138 -1.46 -16.18 -0.70
CA VAL A 138 -0.58 -15.03 -0.44
C VAL A 138 0.90 -15.44 -0.36
N SER A 139 1.77 -14.71 -1.07
CA SER A 139 3.23 -14.84 -1.07
C SER A 139 3.92 -13.48 -0.84
N ASN A 140 5.25 -13.49 -0.69
CA ASN A 140 6.05 -12.26 -0.65
C ASN A 140 6.10 -11.54 -2.00
N SER A 141 5.85 -12.23 -3.13
CA SER A 141 5.85 -11.59 -4.45
C SER A 141 4.72 -10.56 -4.62
N GLN A 142 3.66 -10.67 -3.82
CA GLN A 142 2.49 -9.78 -3.84
C GLN A 142 2.38 -8.86 -2.63
N LEU A 143 3.22 -9.04 -1.60
CA LEU A 143 3.07 -8.30 -0.33
C LEU A 143 3.61 -6.87 -0.47
N LEU A 144 2.74 -5.91 -0.18
CA LEU A 144 3.03 -4.48 -0.29
C LEU A 144 2.92 -3.83 1.08
N TYR A 145 3.91 -3.00 1.40
CA TYR A 145 3.74 -1.88 2.30
C TYR A 145 3.10 -0.75 1.52
N THR A 146 2.03 -0.16 2.07
CA THR A 146 1.48 1.06 1.51
C THR A 146 1.22 2.11 2.58
N TYR A 147 1.42 3.36 2.22
CA TYR A 147 0.95 4.52 2.96
C TYR A 147 0.03 5.35 2.09
N GLN A 148 -1.08 5.80 2.68
CA GLN A 148 -2.15 6.53 2.02
C GLN A 148 -2.51 7.72 2.93
N GLY A 149 -2.20 8.93 2.48
CA GLY A 149 -2.29 10.13 3.31
C GLY A 149 -2.71 11.37 2.54
N ILE A 150 -2.99 12.42 3.30
CA ILE A 150 -3.34 13.74 2.78
C ILE A 150 -2.49 14.81 3.44
N THR A 151 -2.14 15.85 2.68
CA THR A 151 -1.50 17.04 3.23
C THR A 151 -2.46 17.80 4.12
N GLN A 152 -1.91 18.53 5.10
CA GLN A 152 -2.69 19.31 6.06
C GLN A 152 -3.50 20.42 5.40
N ASP A 153 -3.03 20.97 4.28
CA ASP A 153 -3.76 21.95 3.47
C ASP A 153 -4.81 21.32 2.55
N GLY A 154 -4.94 19.99 2.55
CA GLY A 154 -5.92 19.24 1.78
C GLY A 154 -5.70 19.26 0.27
N LYS A 155 -4.52 19.67 -0.21
CA LYS A 155 -4.26 19.81 -1.65
C LYS A 155 -3.77 18.54 -2.31
N TYR A 156 -3.09 17.68 -1.58
CA TYR A 156 -2.44 16.50 -2.16
C TYR A 156 -2.83 15.21 -1.45
N TRP A 157 -3.00 14.15 -2.24
CA TRP A 157 -2.95 12.77 -1.79
C TRP A 157 -1.52 12.26 -1.93
N VAL A 158 -1.01 11.59 -0.90
CA VAL A 158 0.31 10.95 -0.91
C VAL A 158 0.11 9.45 -0.80
N ALA A 159 0.52 8.73 -1.84
CA ALA A 159 0.55 7.27 -1.85
C ALA A 159 2.00 6.78 -1.89
N VAL A 160 2.40 5.95 -0.94
CA VAL A 160 3.68 5.22 -0.98
C VAL A 160 3.34 3.76 -1.17
N ILE A 161 3.96 3.08 -2.13
CA ILE A 161 3.69 1.68 -2.44
C ILE A 161 5.03 0.99 -2.67
N LEU A 162 5.39 0.10 -1.76
CA LEU A 162 6.72 -0.50 -1.70
C LEU A 162 6.60 -2.00 -1.44
N PRO A 163 7.32 -2.87 -2.18
CA PRO A 163 7.39 -4.28 -1.84
C PRO A 163 7.97 -4.50 -0.45
N VAL A 164 7.40 -5.44 0.30
CA VAL A 164 7.91 -5.85 1.61
C VAL A 164 7.73 -7.35 1.75
N LYS A 165 8.59 -8.02 2.50
CA LYS A 165 8.48 -9.46 2.74
C LYS A 165 8.54 -9.82 4.21
N HIS A 166 8.04 -11.00 4.53
CA HIS A 166 8.15 -11.60 5.85
C HIS A 166 8.55 -13.08 5.74
N PRO A 167 9.46 -13.60 6.58
CA PRO A 167 9.95 -14.99 6.49
C PRO A 167 8.88 -16.07 6.77
N LEU A 168 7.71 -15.69 7.29
CA LEU A 168 6.57 -16.61 7.48
C LEU A 168 5.70 -16.77 6.22
N LEU A 169 5.93 -15.95 5.20
CA LEU A 169 5.30 -16.12 3.90
C LEU A 169 6.29 -16.78 2.93
N PRO A 170 5.81 -17.64 2.03
CA PRO A 170 6.62 -18.16 0.95
C PRO A 170 7.06 -17.01 0.02
N ASP A 171 8.24 -17.13 -0.58
CA ASP A 171 8.73 -16.13 -1.52
C ASP A 171 7.82 -16.01 -2.75
N ASP A 172 7.38 -17.16 -3.25
CA ASP A 172 6.42 -17.30 -4.34
C ASP A 172 5.58 -18.57 -4.12
N VAL A 173 4.39 -18.64 -4.72
CA VAL A 173 3.52 -19.81 -4.67
C VAL A 173 3.16 -20.26 -6.07
N ALA A 174 3.70 -21.41 -6.48
CA ALA A 174 3.23 -22.10 -7.66
C ALA A 174 1.80 -22.61 -7.44
N ALA A 175 0.95 -22.52 -8.47
CA ALA A 175 -0.44 -22.95 -8.42
C ALA A 175 -0.60 -24.44 -8.02
N GLU A 176 0.40 -25.27 -8.29
CA GLU A 176 0.45 -26.68 -7.86
C GLU A 176 0.78 -26.90 -6.36
N ASN A 177 1.23 -25.87 -5.63
CA ASN A 177 1.75 -25.99 -4.26
C ASN A 177 0.91 -25.20 -3.26
N LEU A 178 -0.37 -25.59 -3.15
CA LEU A 178 -1.30 -24.96 -2.21
C LEU A 178 -0.87 -25.14 -0.74
N PRO A 179 -1.09 -24.13 0.11
CA PRO A 179 -0.79 -24.21 1.53
C PRO A 179 -1.40 -25.44 2.19
N GLY A 180 -0.59 -26.19 2.95
CA GLY A 180 -1.03 -27.39 3.65
C GLY A 180 -1.31 -28.61 2.77
N GLY A 181 -0.95 -28.56 1.47
CA GLY A 181 -1.16 -29.69 0.54
C GLY A 181 -2.62 -29.94 0.19
N LEU A 182 -3.46 -28.90 0.27
CA LEU A 182 -4.87 -28.95 -0.07
C LEU A 182 -5.10 -29.12 -1.58
N SER A 183 -6.24 -29.68 -1.97
CA SER A 183 -6.75 -29.50 -3.33
C SER A 183 -7.28 -28.08 -3.54
N TRP A 184 -7.42 -27.65 -4.79
CA TRP A 184 -8.01 -26.34 -5.12
C TRP A 184 -9.42 -26.16 -4.53
N GLU A 185 -10.28 -27.17 -4.67
CA GLU A 185 -11.64 -27.15 -4.08
C GLU A 185 -11.60 -26.96 -2.56
N GLN A 186 -10.69 -27.64 -1.87
CA GLN A 186 -10.53 -27.51 -0.42
C GLN A 186 -9.97 -26.14 -0.03
N PHE A 187 -9.04 -25.60 -0.83
CA PHE A 187 -8.46 -24.29 -0.59
C PHE A 187 -9.49 -23.17 -0.80
N GLU A 188 -10.23 -23.19 -1.89
CA GLU A 188 -11.31 -22.23 -2.17
C GLU A 188 -12.37 -22.24 -1.06
N ALA A 189 -12.81 -23.42 -0.64
CA ALA A 189 -13.79 -23.56 0.43
C ALA A 189 -13.27 -23.01 1.79
N ASN A 190 -11.96 -23.05 2.02
CA ASN A 190 -11.32 -22.56 3.24
C ASN A 190 -10.73 -21.15 3.10
N TYR A 191 -10.82 -20.52 1.93
CA TYR A 191 -10.13 -19.27 1.62
C TYR A 191 -10.44 -18.12 2.59
N PRO A 192 -11.70 -17.90 3.03
CA PRO A 192 -12.01 -16.88 4.04
C PRO A 192 -11.25 -17.07 5.35
N ALA A 193 -11.15 -18.31 5.83
CA ALA A 193 -10.43 -18.62 7.06
C ALA A 193 -8.92 -18.47 6.86
N TYR A 194 -8.40 -18.88 5.71
CA TYR A 194 -7.00 -18.71 5.33
C TYR A 194 -6.58 -17.23 5.34
N ILE A 195 -7.32 -16.34 4.67
CA ILE A 195 -6.97 -14.92 4.60
C ILE A 195 -7.05 -14.23 5.97
N ASN A 196 -8.07 -14.57 6.79
CA ASN A 196 -8.14 -14.10 8.17
C ASN A 196 -6.91 -14.53 9.00
N GLN A 197 -6.44 -15.78 8.81
CA GLN A 197 -5.24 -16.27 9.48
C GLN A 197 -3.97 -15.55 9.00
N ILE A 198 -3.83 -15.28 7.70
CA ILE A 198 -2.70 -14.51 7.17
C ILE A 198 -2.68 -13.09 7.77
N ALA A 199 -3.81 -12.39 7.76
CA ALA A 199 -3.89 -11.05 8.34
C ALA A 199 -3.55 -11.06 9.84
N ALA A 200 -4.10 -12.01 10.61
CA ALA A 200 -3.79 -12.16 12.04
C ALA A 200 -2.31 -12.51 12.29
N MET A 201 -1.75 -13.40 11.49
CA MET A 201 -0.34 -13.81 11.58
C MET A 201 0.59 -12.63 11.34
N LEU A 202 0.34 -11.83 10.29
CA LEU A 202 1.13 -10.64 9.97
C LEU A 202 1.01 -9.58 11.07
N ASN A 203 -0.19 -9.33 11.61
CA ASN A 203 -0.42 -8.40 12.72
C ASN A 203 0.35 -8.75 14.01
N ALA A 204 0.65 -10.03 14.22
CA ALA A 204 1.38 -10.50 15.40
C ALA A 204 2.91 -10.31 15.31
N GLN A 205 3.42 -9.92 14.15
CA GLN A 205 4.87 -9.80 13.92
C GLN A 205 5.41 -8.44 14.38
N PRO A 206 6.64 -8.39 14.92
CA PRO A 206 7.29 -7.12 15.22
C PRO A 206 7.72 -6.39 13.94
N ALA A 207 7.73 -5.06 13.96
CA ALA A 207 8.03 -4.24 12.78
C ALA A 207 9.43 -4.53 12.17
N ASN A 208 10.40 -4.90 13.00
CA ASN A 208 11.76 -5.24 12.58
C ASN A 208 11.95 -6.65 12.00
N SER A 209 10.91 -7.52 12.01
CA SER A 209 10.99 -8.84 11.35
C SER A 209 10.62 -8.81 9.86
N PHE A 210 10.10 -7.68 9.38
CA PHE A 210 9.86 -7.43 7.97
C PHE A 210 11.15 -7.01 7.27
N VAL A 211 11.21 -7.24 5.95
CA VAL A 211 12.31 -6.80 5.11
C VAL A 211 11.76 -6.04 3.90
N PRO A 212 12.15 -4.77 3.68
CA PRO A 212 12.75 -3.88 4.67
C PRO A 212 11.93 -3.79 5.96
N SER A 213 12.58 -3.42 7.08
CA SER A 213 11.88 -3.25 8.36
C SER A 213 10.82 -2.16 8.26
N LEU A 214 9.66 -2.35 8.92
CA LEU A 214 8.60 -1.35 8.87
C LEU A 214 9.06 -0.01 9.46
N GLU A 215 9.98 0.01 10.43
CA GLU A 215 10.53 1.24 10.99
C GLU A 215 11.27 2.09 9.94
N ALA A 216 12.00 1.46 9.02
CA ALA A 216 12.69 2.16 7.93
C ALA A 216 11.68 2.73 6.93
N LEU A 217 10.66 1.95 6.58
CA LEU A 217 9.58 2.36 5.68
C LEU A 217 8.74 3.50 6.28
N ASP A 218 8.43 3.43 7.58
CA ASP A 218 7.77 4.49 8.33
C ASP A 218 8.66 5.74 8.42
N SER A 219 9.97 5.58 8.61
CA SER A 219 10.94 6.69 8.64
C SER A 219 10.98 7.46 7.32
N LEU A 220 10.91 6.76 6.17
CA LEU A 220 10.74 7.38 4.85
C LEU A 220 9.50 8.28 4.86
N VAL A 221 8.35 7.75 5.27
CA VAL A 221 7.06 8.47 5.25
C VAL A 221 7.04 9.65 6.21
N THR A 222 7.38 9.44 7.48
CA THR A 222 7.28 10.46 8.53
C THR A 222 8.16 11.68 8.27
N ARG A 223 9.24 11.50 7.51
CA ARG A 223 10.18 12.56 7.13
C ARG A 223 9.82 13.25 5.80
N MET A 224 8.83 12.75 5.07
CA MET A 224 8.37 13.44 3.87
C MET A 224 7.74 14.79 4.23
N GLN A 225 7.97 15.75 3.35
CA GLN A 225 7.29 17.03 3.31
C GLN A 225 6.82 17.29 1.89
N ILE A 226 5.56 17.70 1.72
CA ILE A 226 4.97 17.97 0.41
C ILE A 226 4.67 19.47 0.29
N ALA A 227 5.51 20.23 -0.39
CA ALA A 227 5.39 21.68 -0.52
C ALA A 227 5.56 22.12 -1.99
N PRO A 228 4.74 23.04 -2.52
CA PRO A 228 4.85 23.53 -3.90
C PRO A 228 6.21 24.13 -4.27
#